data_AF-E3KDV6-F1
#
_entry.id   AF-E3KDV6-F1
#
_cell.length_a   1.000
_cell.length_b   1.000
_cell.length_c   1.000
_cell.angle_alpha   90.00
_cell.angle_beta   90.00
_cell.angle_gamma   90.00
#
_symmetry.space_group_name_H-M   'P 1'
#
loop_
_entity.id
_entity.type
_entity.pdbx_description
1 polymer ?
#
loop_
_entity_poly.entity_id
_entity_poly.type
_entity_poly.pdbx_seq_one_letter_code
_entity_poly.pdbx_strand_id
1 'polypeptide(L)'
;MTTSNAAGPRPQGTNFRVDVDLAQDLDEENLKWVKKNKSEKEGYNNAKMYYDEPYKAPDQTEEGALTYKCNWCPKSVRVNKSTDSNLKTHRDGSIHGNRLRKSCTGRAKSLAQGANLPQSAEEKHSAKVKTTTSSGTLTVYVQKGQFDVKTMNKILVFWII
;
A
#
# COMPACT_ATOMS: atom_id res chain seq x y z
N MET A 1 53.99 14.34 -51.30
CA MET A 1 52.96 13.30 -51.14
C MET A 1 52.68 13.17 -49.65
N THR A 2 51.59 13.78 -49.19
CA THR A 2 51.05 13.57 -47.85
C THR A 2 49.55 13.74 -47.95
N THR A 3 48.85 12.60 -47.90
CA THR A 3 47.40 12.48 -47.86
C THR A 3 46.91 12.81 -46.46
N SER A 4 45.82 13.57 -46.34
CA SER A 4 45.05 13.63 -45.09
C SER A 4 43.56 13.73 -45.41
N ASN A 5 42.81 12.89 -44.71
CA ASN A 5 41.50 12.37 -45.04
C ASN A 5 40.35 13.36 -44.88
N ALA A 6 39.28 13.08 -45.63
CA ALA A 6 37.96 13.68 -45.52
C ALA A 6 37.25 13.32 -44.20
N ALA A 7 36.47 14.25 -43.68
CA ALA A 7 35.40 13.99 -42.71
C ALA A 7 34.16 14.79 -43.12
N GLY A 8 33.16 14.11 -43.67
CA GLY A 8 31.83 14.69 -43.94
C GLY A 8 31.07 14.96 -42.63
N PRO A 9 30.15 15.93 -42.60
CA PRO A 9 29.40 16.25 -41.39
C PRO A 9 28.37 15.15 -41.09
N ARG A 10 28.37 14.67 -39.84
CA ARG A 10 27.33 13.76 -39.32
C ARG A 10 26.03 14.54 -39.10
N PRO A 11 24.86 13.96 -39.44
CA PRO A 11 23.58 14.59 -39.15
C PRO A 11 23.34 14.62 -37.63
N GLN A 12 23.06 15.81 -37.11
CA GLN A 12 22.74 16.03 -35.71
C GLN A 12 21.34 15.46 -35.43
N GLY A 13 21.28 14.47 -34.53
CA GLY A 13 20.01 13.92 -34.05
C GLY A 13 19.26 15.00 -33.27
N THR A 14 18.11 15.41 -33.80
CA THR A 14 17.19 16.30 -33.11
C THR A 14 16.56 15.55 -31.94
N ASN A 15 16.77 16.06 -30.73
CA ASN A 15 16.04 15.63 -29.53
C ASN A 15 14.56 16.03 -29.70
N PHE A 16 13.74 15.10 -30.19
CA PHE A 16 12.29 15.27 -30.15
C PHE A 16 11.84 15.12 -28.69
N ARG A 17 11.58 16.25 -28.03
CA ARG A 17 10.87 16.25 -26.75
C ARG A 17 9.41 15.94 -27.05
N VAL A 18 8.98 14.75 -26.66
CA VAL A 18 7.55 14.43 -26.57
C VAL A 18 7.03 15.19 -25.35
N ASP A 19 6.39 16.34 -25.58
CA ASP A 19 5.56 16.97 -24.57
C ASP A 19 4.32 16.07 -24.43
N VAL A 20 4.33 15.23 -23.38
CA VAL A 20 3.18 14.38 -23.06
C VAL A 20 2.15 15.31 -22.43
N ASP A 21 1.10 15.61 -23.19
CA ASP A 21 -0.05 16.35 -22.69
C ASP A 21 -0.78 15.52 -21.62
N LEU A 22 -0.50 15.83 -20.36
CA LEU A 22 -1.13 15.20 -19.20
C LEU A 22 -2.60 15.61 -19.03
N ALA A 23 -3.13 16.52 -19.85
CA ALA A 23 -4.52 16.97 -19.76
C ALA A 23 -5.53 15.88 -20.13
N GLN A 24 -5.12 14.86 -20.91
CA GLN A 24 -5.99 13.74 -21.27
C GLN A 24 -6.42 12.90 -20.06
N ASP A 25 -5.62 12.90 -18.99
CA ASP A 25 -5.86 12.04 -17.82
C ASP A 25 -6.61 12.77 -16.69
N LEU A 26 -7.03 14.02 -16.88
CA LEU A 26 -7.70 14.84 -15.86
C LEU A 26 -9.24 14.83 -15.97
N ASP A 27 -9.82 13.74 -16.48
CA ASP A 27 -11.27 13.62 -16.52
C ASP A 27 -11.88 13.26 -15.14
N GLU A 28 -13.17 13.53 -14.98
CA GLU A 28 -13.91 13.24 -13.75
C GLU A 28 -13.91 11.74 -13.41
N GLU A 29 -13.66 10.86 -14.38
CA GLU A 29 -13.57 9.42 -14.14
C GLU A 29 -12.25 9.02 -13.49
N ASN A 30 -11.13 9.60 -13.93
CA ASN A 30 -9.80 9.39 -13.38
C ASN A 30 -9.61 10.12 -12.04
N LEU A 31 -10.31 11.25 -11.84
CA LEU A 31 -10.39 11.92 -10.53
C LEU A 31 -11.04 11.04 -9.45
N LYS A 32 -11.92 10.09 -9.79
CA LYS A 32 -12.46 9.11 -8.82
C LYS A 32 -11.38 8.20 -8.25
N TRP A 33 -10.25 8.05 -8.95
CA TRP A 33 -9.09 7.26 -8.53
C TRP A 33 -8.10 8.05 -7.68
N VAL A 34 -8.24 9.38 -7.58
CA VAL A 34 -7.47 10.23 -6.66
C VAL A 34 -7.93 9.95 -5.23
N LYS A 35 -7.45 8.82 -4.73
CA LYS A 35 -7.39 8.38 -3.34
C LYS A 35 -8.67 8.64 -2.55
N LYS A 36 -9.61 7.72 -2.68
CA LYS A 36 -10.42 7.30 -1.53
C LYS A 36 -9.47 6.83 -0.43
N ASN A 37 -8.97 7.76 0.39
CA ASN A 37 -8.43 7.43 1.69
C ASN A 37 -9.59 6.74 2.41
N LYS A 38 -9.53 5.42 2.52
CA LYS A 38 -10.54 4.63 3.22
C LYS A 38 -10.62 5.23 4.62
N SER A 39 -11.67 6.00 4.89
CA SER A 39 -11.92 6.56 6.20
C SER A 39 -11.84 5.42 7.20
N GLU A 40 -11.15 5.66 8.32
CA GLU A 40 -11.18 4.75 9.45
C GLU A 40 -12.65 4.46 9.72
N LYS A 41 -13.05 3.19 9.64
CA LYS A 41 -14.45 2.80 9.84
C LYS A 41 -14.93 3.46 11.13
N GLU A 42 -15.94 4.29 11.00
CA GLU A 42 -16.52 5.09 12.08
C GLU A 42 -16.85 4.13 13.25
N GLY A 43 -16.11 4.23 14.36
CA GLY A 43 -16.37 3.48 15.59
C GLY A 43 -15.19 2.80 16.29
N TYR A 44 -14.00 2.67 15.67
CA TYR A 44 -12.85 2.08 16.37
C TYR A 44 -12.17 3.05 17.35
N ASN A 45 -11.67 2.52 18.46
CA ASN A 45 -10.91 3.31 19.43
C ASN A 45 -9.61 3.85 18.80
N ASN A 46 -9.29 5.11 19.12
CA ASN A 46 -8.02 5.73 18.71
C ASN A 46 -6.84 4.87 19.18
N ALA A 47 -5.82 4.70 18.33
CA ALA A 47 -4.63 3.92 18.66
C ALA A 47 -3.93 4.40 19.93
N LYS A 48 -3.94 5.71 20.23
CA LYS A 48 -3.30 6.27 21.42
C LYS A 48 -3.94 5.81 22.73
N MET A 49 -5.24 5.53 22.76
CA MET A 49 -5.94 5.01 23.95
C MET A 49 -5.48 3.59 24.35
N TYR A 50 -4.72 2.92 23.49
CA TYR A 50 -4.13 1.61 23.77
C TYR A 50 -2.83 1.69 24.60
N TYR A 51 -2.31 2.90 24.80
CA TYR A 51 -1.02 3.18 25.42
C TYR A 51 -1.18 4.12 26.61
N ASP A 52 -0.14 4.16 27.45
CA ASP A 52 0.01 5.10 28.54
C ASP A 52 0.41 6.47 27.99
N GLU A 53 0.49 7.46 28.87
CA GLU A 53 0.96 8.79 28.54
C GLU A 53 2.35 8.77 27.88
N PRO A 54 2.55 9.56 26.81
CA PRO A 54 3.84 9.62 26.13
C PRO A 54 4.90 10.26 27.03
N TYR A 55 6.12 9.72 26.97
CA TYR A 55 7.28 10.29 27.63
C TYR A 55 8.46 10.41 26.66
N LYS A 56 9.37 11.34 26.95
CA LYS A 56 10.65 11.45 26.24
C LYS A 56 11.65 10.49 26.89
N ALA A 57 12.11 9.50 26.13
CA ALA A 57 13.19 8.64 26.59
C ALA A 57 14.52 9.43 26.59
N PRO A 58 15.47 9.11 27.50
CA PRO A 58 16.71 9.87 27.66
C PRO A 58 17.62 9.83 26.42
N ASP A 59 17.46 8.83 25.55
CA ASP A 59 18.19 8.70 24.29
C ASP A 59 17.50 9.39 23.10
N GLN A 60 16.36 10.04 23.31
CA GLN A 60 15.63 10.76 22.26
C GLN A 60 16.05 12.23 22.21
N THR A 61 16.96 12.55 21.29
CA THR A 61 17.42 13.93 21.04
C THR A 61 16.48 14.71 20.12
N GLU A 62 15.69 14.02 19.28
CA GLU A 62 14.83 14.67 18.30
C GLU A 62 13.58 15.30 18.93
N GLU A 63 13.33 16.57 18.61
CA GLU A 63 12.14 17.28 19.06
C GLU A 63 10.86 16.68 18.47
N GLY A 64 9.97 16.23 19.36
CA GLY A 64 8.68 15.63 18.98
C GLY A 64 8.72 14.11 18.80
N ALA A 65 9.89 13.47 18.93
CA ALA A 65 9.95 12.02 19.09
C ALA A 65 9.48 11.66 20.52
N LEU A 66 8.49 10.77 20.61
CA LEU A 66 7.90 10.34 21.87
C LEU A 66 7.92 8.83 21.98
N THR A 67 8.01 8.33 23.21
CA THR A 67 7.90 6.91 23.52
C THR A 67 6.59 6.67 24.27
N TYR A 68 5.84 5.66 23.83
CA TYR A 68 4.58 5.24 24.43
C TYR A 68 4.77 3.87 25.05
N LYS A 69 4.34 3.69 26.30
CA LYS A 69 4.31 2.38 26.94
C LYS A 69 2.99 1.68 26.63
N CYS A 70 3.04 0.40 26.29
CA CYS A 70 1.83 -0.37 26.02
C CYS A 70 1.17 -0.81 27.34
N ASN A 71 -0.15 -0.64 27.44
CA ASN A 71 -0.91 -0.97 28.67
C ASN A 71 -1.05 -2.49 28.85
N TRP A 72 -0.86 -3.25 27.77
CA TRP A 72 -1.24 -4.65 27.69
C TRP A 72 -0.05 -5.60 27.53
N CYS A 73 1.13 -5.06 27.23
CA CYS A 73 2.37 -5.82 27.10
C CYS A 73 3.55 -5.00 27.62
N PRO A 74 4.68 -5.63 27.99
CA PRO A 74 5.82 -4.92 28.60
C PRO A 74 6.62 -4.04 27.61
N LYS A 75 6.20 -3.95 26.34
CA LYS A 75 6.95 -3.22 25.32
C LYS A 75 6.59 -1.73 25.31
N SER A 76 7.59 -0.90 25.05
CA SER A 76 7.40 0.49 24.65
C SER A 76 7.57 0.65 23.14
N VAL A 77 6.90 1.64 22.58
CA VAL A 77 6.89 1.94 21.14
C VAL A 77 7.34 3.38 20.94
N ARG A 78 8.39 3.56 20.15
CA ARG A 78 8.88 4.88 19.75
C ARG A 78 8.11 5.38 18.54
N VAL A 79 7.77 6.65 18.56
CA VAL A 79 6.98 7.31 17.53
C VAL A 79 7.74 8.56 17.08
N ASN A 80 7.77 8.79 15.76
CA ASN A 80 8.33 10.00 15.19
C ASN A 80 7.33 11.15 15.30
N LYS A 81 7.80 12.39 15.12
CA LYS A 81 6.94 13.59 15.21
C LYS A 81 5.75 13.56 14.24
N SER A 82 5.90 12.93 13.08
CA SER A 82 4.95 13.05 11.97
C SER A 82 3.89 11.96 11.91
N THR A 83 4.10 10.77 12.50
CA THR A 83 3.19 9.63 12.29
C THR A 83 3.06 8.69 13.49
N ASP A 84 1.82 8.31 13.82
CA ASP A 84 1.51 7.26 14.81
C ASP A 84 1.53 5.84 14.21
N SER A 85 2.22 5.66 13.08
CA SER A 85 2.25 4.40 12.32
C SER A 85 2.80 3.22 13.13
N ASN A 86 3.77 3.49 13.99
CA ASN A 86 4.36 2.50 14.89
C ASN A 86 3.37 2.01 15.95
N LEU A 87 2.52 2.90 16.48
CA LEU A 87 1.46 2.54 17.43
C LEU A 87 0.46 1.59 16.77
N LYS A 88 -0.05 1.95 15.58
CA LYS A 88 -0.97 1.10 14.82
C LYS A 88 -0.35 -0.27 14.50
N THR A 89 0.90 -0.27 14.05
CA THR A 89 1.64 -1.50 13.71
C THR A 89 1.85 -2.40 14.92
N HIS A 90 2.17 -1.85 16.09
CA HIS A 90 2.30 -2.64 17.31
C HIS A 90 0.95 -3.22 17.75
N ARG A 91 -0.11 -2.41 17.77
CA ARG A 91 -1.44 -2.81 18.24
C ARG A 91 -2.09 -3.87 17.36
N ASP A 92 -2.12 -3.62 16.05
CA ASP A 92 -2.88 -4.41 15.10
C ASP A 92 -2.00 -5.42 14.34
N GLY A 93 -0.68 -5.29 14.43
CA GLY A 93 0.26 -5.95 13.54
C GLY A 93 0.32 -5.23 12.19
N SER A 94 1.16 -5.73 11.29
CA SER A 94 1.22 -5.24 9.92
C SER A 94 1.51 -6.37 8.95
N ILE A 95 1.06 -6.19 7.71
CA ILE A 95 1.38 -7.09 6.60
C ILE A 95 2.12 -6.25 5.57
N HIS A 96 3.37 -6.60 5.28
CA HIS A 96 4.14 -5.97 4.22
C HIS A 96 4.70 -7.04 3.28
N GLY A 97 4.19 -7.07 2.06
CA GLY A 97 4.46 -8.17 1.12
C GLY A 97 4.03 -9.52 1.73
N ASN A 98 4.96 -10.47 1.82
CA ASN A 98 4.75 -11.78 2.44
C ASN A 98 5.16 -11.84 3.93
N ARG A 99 5.51 -10.70 4.53
CA ARG A 99 5.94 -10.64 5.95
C ARG A 99 4.78 -10.20 6.84
N LEU A 100 4.37 -11.10 7.72
CA LEU A 100 3.40 -10.84 8.78
C LEU A 100 4.11 -10.42 10.06
N ARG A 101 3.85 -9.19 10.52
CA ARG A 101 4.18 -8.74 11.87
C ARG A 101 2.98 -9.03 12.76
N LYS A 102 3.22 -9.84 13.79
CA LYS A 102 2.20 -10.21 14.77
C LYS A 102 1.66 -8.99 15.50
N SER A 103 0.39 -9.06 15.87
CA SER A 103 -0.25 -8.05 16.71
C SER A 103 0.29 -8.08 18.14
N CYS A 104 -0.04 -7.07 18.95
CA CYS A 104 0.36 -7.01 20.35
C CYS A 104 -0.11 -8.27 21.09
N THR A 105 0.76 -8.88 21.89
CA THR A 105 0.40 -10.05 22.73
C THR A 105 -0.70 -9.72 23.74
N GLY A 106 -0.79 -8.45 24.15
CA GLY A 106 -1.81 -7.93 25.05
C GLY A 106 -3.16 -7.63 24.40
N ARG A 107 -3.29 -7.81 23.07
CA ARG A 107 -4.52 -7.51 22.33
C ARG A 107 -5.73 -8.32 22.82
N ALA A 108 -5.54 -9.58 23.17
CA ALA A 108 -6.63 -10.39 23.72
C ALA A 108 -7.16 -9.82 25.03
N LYS A 109 -6.27 -9.29 25.88
CA LYS A 109 -6.62 -8.65 27.16
C LYS A 109 -7.41 -7.37 26.94
N SER A 110 -7.02 -6.56 25.95
CA SER A 110 -7.76 -5.33 25.64
C SER A 110 -9.16 -5.59 25.11
N LEU A 111 -9.31 -6.61 24.25
CA LEU A 111 -10.63 -7.02 23.74
C LEU A 111 -11.53 -7.52 24.87
N ALA A 112 -10.98 -8.28 25.83
CA ALA A 112 -11.71 -8.75 27.01
C ALA A 112 -12.19 -7.60 27.92
N GLN A 113 -11.47 -6.47 27.97
CA GLN A 113 -11.90 -5.26 28.68
C GLN A 113 -12.84 -4.36 27.83
N GLY A 114 -13.32 -4.83 26.68
CA GLY A 114 -14.30 -4.12 25.86
C GLY A 114 -13.69 -3.12 24.87
N ALA A 115 -12.39 -3.20 24.56
CA ALA A 115 -11.80 -2.33 23.55
C ALA A 115 -12.37 -2.63 22.15
N ASN A 116 -12.83 -1.59 21.44
CA ASN A 116 -13.24 -1.72 20.05
C ASN A 116 -12.04 -1.54 19.11
N LEU A 117 -11.46 -2.67 18.66
CA LEU A 117 -10.26 -2.69 17.83
C LEU A 117 -10.54 -3.18 16.40
N PRO A 118 -9.84 -2.65 15.38
CA PRO A 118 -9.96 -3.13 14.00
C PRO A 118 -9.35 -4.53 13.86
N GLN A 119 -9.83 -5.32 12.89
CA GLN A 119 -9.31 -6.66 12.59
C GLN A 119 -7.77 -6.71 12.54
N SER A 120 -7.18 -7.70 13.22
CA SER A 120 -5.72 -7.86 13.31
C SER A 120 -5.09 -8.22 11.96
N ALA A 121 -3.80 -7.95 11.81
CA ALA A 121 -3.03 -8.34 10.63
C ALA A 121 -3.05 -9.86 10.41
N GLU A 122 -3.03 -10.66 11.47
CA GLU A 122 -3.06 -12.12 11.40
C GLU A 122 -4.42 -12.63 10.90
N GLU A 123 -5.51 -12.05 11.40
CA GLU A 123 -6.86 -12.33 10.94
C GLU A 123 -7.03 -11.93 9.46
N LYS A 124 -6.52 -10.76 9.06
CA LYS A 124 -6.56 -10.29 7.67
C LYS A 124 -5.77 -11.21 6.74
N HIS A 125 -4.58 -11.65 7.16
CA HIS A 125 -3.74 -12.57 6.40
C HIS A 125 -4.45 -13.92 6.20
N SER A 126 -5.01 -14.47 7.28
CA SER A 126 -5.73 -15.75 7.26
C SER A 126 -7.01 -15.68 6.42
N ALA A 127 -7.74 -14.56 6.48
CA ALA A 127 -8.90 -14.33 5.63
C ALA A 127 -8.51 -14.27 4.14
N LYS A 128 -7.40 -13.59 3.81
CA LYS A 128 -6.89 -13.51 2.43
C LYS A 128 -6.51 -14.88 1.89
N VAL A 129 -5.81 -15.70 2.67
CA VAL A 129 -5.45 -17.09 2.30
C VAL A 129 -6.69 -17.92 1.97
N LYS A 130 -7.75 -17.81 2.79
CA LYS A 130 -9.02 -18.50 2.56
C LYS A 130 -9.71 -18.05 1.26
N THR A 131 -9.60 -16.77 0.89
CA THR A 131 -10.18 -16.26 -0.38
C THR A 131 -9.36 -16.60 -1.62
N THR A 132 -8.03 -16.78 -1.47
CA THR A 132 -7.15 -17.11 -2.59
C THR A 132 -7.21 -18.59 -2.99
N THR A 133 -7.83 -19.45 -2.17
CA THR A 133 -8.03 -20.88 -2.52
C THR A 133 -9.01 -21.08 -3.69
N SER A 134 -9.71 -20.04 -4.17
CA SER A 134 -10.71 -20.19 -5.25
C SER A 134 -10.70 -19.10 -6.32
N SER A 135 -9.56 -18.46 -6.62
CA SER A 135 -9.48 -17.60 -7.81
C SER A 135 -8.04 -17.21 -8.10
N GLY A 136 -7.41 -17.85 -9.07
CA GLY A 136 -6.27 -17.26 -9.74
C GLY A 136 -6.71 -15.96 -10.40
N THR A 137 -5.82 -14.99 -10.56
CA THR A 137 -6.10 -13.68 -11.17
C THR A 137 -6.89 -13.81 -12.47
N LEU A 138 -6.63 -14.86 -13.26
CA LEU A 138 -7.34 -15.17 -14.51
C LEU A 138 -8.83 -15.53 -14.30
N THR A 139 -9.16 -16.25 -13.23
CA THR A 139 -10.52 -16.71 -12.93
C THR A 139 -11.46 -15.53 -12.61
N VAL A 140 -10.92 -14.48 -11.98
CA VAL A 140 -11.68 -13.24 -11.68
C VAL A 140 -12.07 -12.48 -12.94
N TYR A 141 -11.21 -12.47 -13.97
CA TYR A 141 -11.52 -11.83 -15.26
C TYR A 141 -12.55 -12.63 -16.07
N VAL A 142 -12.47 -13.97 -16.05
CA VAL A 142 -13.43 -14.83 -16.75
C VAL A 142 -14.81 -14.80 -16.09
N GLN A 143 -14.88 -14.78 -14.76
CA GLN A 143 -16.14 -14.81 -14.02
C GLN A 143 -16.90 -13.47 -13.99
N LYS A 144 -16.21 -12.33 -14.16
CA LYS A 144 -16.85 -10.99 -14.19
C LYS A 144 -17.56 -10.65 -15.49
N GLY A 145 -17.68 -11.59 -16.43
CA GLY A 145 -18.66 -11.50 -17.52
C GLY A 145 -18.43 -10.38 -18.53
N GLN A 146 -17.18 -9.94 -18.73
CA GLN A 146 -16.84 -8.97 -19.78
C GLN A 146 -16.23 -9.61 -21.03
N PHE A 147 -16.21 -10.94 -21.10
CA PHE A 147 -15.62 -11.63 -22.23
C PHE A 147 -16.69 -12.10 -23.22
N ASP A 148 -16.88 -11.31 -24.28
CA ASP A 148 -17.73 -11.71 -25.40
C ASP A 148 -16.97 -12.67 -26.33
N VAL A 149 -17.41 -13.93 -26.33
CA VAL A 149 -16.86 -15.00 -27.17
C VAL A 149 -16.89 -14.64 -28.66
N LYS A 150 -17.88 -13.83 -29.10
CA LYS A 150 -17.91 -13.36 -30.50
C LYS A 150 -16.75 -12.41 -30.80
N THR A 151 -16.40 -11.54 -29.85
CA THR A 151 -15.28 -10.61 -29.99
C THR A 151 -13.94 -11.34 -30.00
N MET A 152 -13.77 -12.37 -29.15
CA MET A 152 -12.57 -13.23 -29.20
C MET A 152 -12.43 -13.97 -30.54
N ASN A 153 -13.52 -14.59 -31.02
CA ASN A 153 -13.48 -15.31 -32.29
C ASN A 153 -13.16 -14.39 -33.47
N LYS A 154 -13.65 -13.14 -33.46
CA LYS A 154 -13.28 -12.14 -34.48
C LYS A 154 -11.80 -11.79 -34.44
N ILE A 155 -11.23 -11.61 -33.25
CA ILE A 155 -9.78 -11.38 -33.10
C ILE A 155 -9.02 -12.61 -33.63
N LEU A 156 -9.37 -13.82 -33.21
CA LEU A 156 -8.68 -15.04 -33.66
C LEU A 156 -8.71 -15.23 -35.18
N VAL A 157 -9.84 -14.94 -35.83
CA VAL A 157 -9.95 -14.98 -37.30
C VAL A 157 -9.07 -13.91 -37.96
N PHE A 158 -8.95 -12.72 -37.36
CA PHE A 158 -8.10 -11.65 -37.86
C PHE A 158 -6.59 -12.00 -37.81
N TRP A 159 -6.18 -12.88 -36.90
CA TRP A 159 -4.79 -13.33 -36.76
C TRP A 159 -4.45 -14.62 -37.54
N ILE A 160 -5.45 -15.32 -38.09
CA ILE A 160 -5.30 -16.55 -38.89
C ILE A 160 -5.24 -16.26 -40.41
N ILE A 161 -5.53 -15.02 -40.80
CA ILE A 161 -5.31 -14.48 -42.15
C ILE A 161 -3.91 -13.85 -42.20
#